data_AF-A0A935B2F8-F1
#
_entry.id   AF-A0A935B2F8-F1
#
_cell.length_a   1.000
_cell.length_b   1.000
_cell.length_c   1.000
_cell.angle_alpha   90.00
_cell.angle_beta   90.00
_cell.angle_gamma   90.00
#
_symmetry.space_group_name_H-M   'P 1'
#
loop_
_entity.id
_entity.type
_entity.pdbx_description
1 polymer ?
#
loop_
_entity_poly.entity_id
_entity_poly.type
_entity_poly.pdbx_seq_one_letter_code
_entity_poly.pdbx_strand_id
1 'polypeptide(L)'
;MIMSSGSNKPCRPWCTIHSIGNSIFAVDGDYAEGEHYSYNFHRTRPPARQELVIHGRYLDKYERRNGTWKFAHRKIVFDHGYLKPVDEEGFAVAGADAQHGCDTRDDPSFAFKLLAGLGNIGAKA
;
A
#
# COMPACT_ATOMS: atom_id res chain seq x y z
N MET A 1 18.64 2.75 32.22
CA MET A 1 19.09 3.74 31.21
C MET A 1 20.09 3.04 30.30
N ILE A 2 19.64 2.48 29.18
CA ILE A 2 20.51 1.87 28.17
C ILE A 2 20.50 2.80 26.96
N MET A 3 21.63 3.47 26.74
CA MET A 3 21.91 4.27 25.56
C MET A 3 22.40 3.31 24.48
N SER A 4 21.63 3.05 23.42
CA SER A 4 22.16 2.39 22.22
C SER A 4 22.66 3.44 21.24
N SER A 5 23.98 3.66 21.25
CA SER A 5 24.70 4.38 20.22
C SER A 5 24.84 3.50 18.96
N GLY A 6 23.91 3.66 18.03
CA GLY A 6 24.05 3.23 16.65
C GLY A 6 23.55 4.37 15.77
N SER A 7 24.23 4.66 14.67
CA SER A 7 23.83 5.68 13.70
C SER A 7 22.54 5.26 13.00
N ASN A 8 21.43 5.30 13.72
CA ASN A 8 20.11 4.96 13.23
C ASN A 8 19.63 6.20 12.48
N LYS A 9 19.97 6.33 11.19
CA LYS A 9 19.18 7.22 10.33
C LYS A 9 17.76 6.71 10.47
N PRO A 10 16.81 7.50 11.03
CA PRO A 10 15.47 7.00 11.24
C PRO A 10 14.93 6.61 9.86
N CYS A 11 14.66 5.31 9.66
CA CYS A 11 13.96 4.90 8.46
C CYS A 11 12.56 5.49 8.58
N ARG A 12 12.26 6.42 7.69
CA ARG A 12 10.98 7.13 7.71
C ARG A 12 10.12 6.51 6.62
N PRO A 13 8.99 5.88 6.97
CA PRO A 13 8.23 5.07 6.05
C PRO A 13 7.67 5.97 4.93
N TRP A 14 8.02 5.67 3.69
CA TRP A 14 7.11 5.94 2.57
C TRP A 14 6.17 4.75 2.50
N CYS A 15 4.92 5.01 2.15
CA CYS A 15 3.90 4.00 2.22
C CYS A 15 2.87 4.29 1.15
N THR A 16 2.38 3.24 0.50
CA THR A 16 1.16 3.30 -0.29
C THR A 16 0.18 2.29 0.27
N ILE A 17 -1.06 2.72 0.46
CA ILE A 17 -2.16 1.87 0.90
C ILE A 17 -3.28 2.06 -0.12
N HIS A 18 -3.78 0.98 -0.68
CA HIS A 18 -4.97 0.99 -1.53
C HIS A 18 -6.01 0.14 -0.84
N SER A 19 -6.99 0.80 -0.22
CA SER A 19 -8.11 0.14 0.44
C SER A 19 -9.28 0.12 -0.52
N ILE A 20 -9.69 -1.08 -0.92
CA ILE A 20 -10.87 -1.28 -1.77
C ILE A 20 -12.08 -1.49 -0.86
N GLY A 21 -13.11 -0.68 -1.08
CA GLY A 21 -14.39 -0.78 -0.41
C GLY A 21 -15.43 -1.49 -1.28
N ASN A 22 -16.65 -0.96 -1.27
CA ASN A 22 -17.78 -1.52 -2.00
C ASN A 22 -17.41 -1.73 -3.48
N SER A 23 -17.79 -2.91 -3.99
CA SER A 23 -17.52 -3.32 -5.37
C SER A 23 -18.80 -3.83 -6.00
N ILE A 24 -19.07 -3.40 -7.22
CA ILE A 24 -20.15 -3.94 -8.05
C ILE A 24 -19.55 -4.53 -9.33
N PHE A 25 -20.18 -5.57 -9.86
CA PHE A 25 -19.76 -6.23 -11.09
C PHE A 25 -20.96 -6.47 -11.99
N ALA A 26 -20.77 -6.22 -13.29
CA ALA A 26 -21.66 -6.68 -14.35
C ALA A 26 -20.91 -7.75 -15.15
N VAL A 27 -21.48 -8.95 -15.27
CA VAL A 27 -20.84 -10.11 -15.92
C VAL A 27 -21.65 -10.53 -17.13
N ASP A 28 -20.99 -10.68 -18.27
CA ASP A 28 -21.55 -11.16 -19.53
C ASP A 28 -20.61 -12.23 -20.14
N GLY A 29 -20.96 -13.50 -19.92
CA GLY A 29 -20.15 -14.65 -20.36
C GLY A 29 -18.72 -14.62 -19.79
N ASP A 30 -17.74 -14.48 -20.70
CA ASP A 30 -16.32 -14.39 -20.37
C ASP A 30 -15.79 -12.95 -20.27
N TYR A 31 -16.69 -11.95 -20.28
CA TYR A 31 -16.37 -10.54 -20.05
C TYR A 31 -17.06 -10.03 -18.78
N ALA A 32 -16.43 -9.08 -18.08
CA ALA A 32 -17.08 -8.37 -16.99
C ALA A 32 -16.56 -6.94 -16.84
N GLU A 33 -17.36 -6.09 -16.24
CA GLU A 33 -16.99 -4.74 -15.80
C GLU A 33 -17.17 -4.63 -14.30
N GLY A 34 -16.27 -3.92 -13.62
CA GLY A 34 -16.32 -3.69 -12.18
C GLY A 34 -16.17 -2.22 -11.85
N GLU A 35 -16.96 -1.75 -10.88
CA GLU A 35 -16.71 -0.48 -10.21
C GLU A 35 -16.34 -0.77 -8.76
N HIS A 36 -15.21 -0.21 -8.30
CA HIS A 36 -14.69 -0.40 -6.95
C HIS A 36 -14.45 0.94 -6.29
N TYR A 37 -15.06 1.16 -5.13
CA TYR A 37 -14.74 2.33 -4.32
C TYR A 37 -13.36 2.14 -3.70
N SER A 38 -12.54 3.19 -3.73
CA SER A 38 -11.16 3.15 -3.28
C SER A 38 -10.84 4.32 -2.36
N TYR A 39 -10.12 3.99 -1.28
CA TYR A 39 -9.45 4.94 -0.43
C TYR A 39 -7.95 4.66 -0.51
N ASN A 40 -7.21 5.58 -1.10
CA ASN A 40 -5.77 5.42 -1.31
C ASN A 40 -5.01 6.44 -0.48
N PHE A 41 -3.96 5.99 0.18
CA PHE A 41 -3.03 6.83 0.92
C PHE A 41 -1.64 6.65 0.33
N HIS A 42 -0.94 7.74 0.10
CA HIS A 42 0.45 7.74 -0.32
C HIS A 42 1.25 8.71 0.54
N ARG A 43 2.38 8.27 1.06
CA ARG A 43 3.39 9.15 1.69
C ARG A 43 4.65 9.16 0.83
N THR A 44 5.04 10.34 0.34
CA THR A 44 6.21 10.49 -0.55
C THR A 44 7.54 10.40 0.22
N ARG A 45 8.66 10.33 -0.51
CA ARG A 45 10.02 10.31 0.06
C ARG A 45 10.53 11.75 0.35
N PRO A 46 11.54 11.93 1.23
CA PRO A 46 12.25 13.20 1.42
C PRO A 46 12.73 13.83 0.11
N PRO A 47 13.05 15.15 0.07
CA PRO A 47 13.26 16.05 1.22
C PRO A 47 11.99 16.69 1.81
N ALA A 48 10.97 16.97 0.99
CA ALA A 48 9.71 17.55 1.43
C ALA A 48 8.59 16.51 1.29
N ARG A 49 8.36 15.74 2.35
CA ARG A 49 7.35 14.68 2.29
C ARG A 49 5.93 15.24 2.31
N GLN A 50 5.07 14.56 1.57
CA GLN A 50 3.66 14.85 1.48
C GLN A 50 2.85 13.57 1.66
N GLU A 51 1.65 13.74 2.19
CA GLU A 51 0.61 12.74 2.23
C GLU A 51 -0.46 13.09 1.21
N LEU A 52 -0.67 12.19 0.26
CA LEU A 52 -1.77 12.24 -0.70
C LEU A 52 -2.83 11.24 -0.26
N VAL A 53 -4.03 11.73 -0.02
CA VAL A 53 -5.22 10.91 0.22
C VAL A 53 -6.16 11.06 -0.96
N ILE A 54 -6.63 9.93 -1.47
CA ILE A 54 -7.50 9.82 -2.65
C ILE A 54 -8.74 9.05 -2.25
N HIS A 55 -9.90 9.65 -2.51
CA HIS A 55 -11.19 8.98 -2.55
C HIS A 55 -11.59 8.88 -4.01
N GLY A 56 -11.72 7.67 -4.51
CA GLY A 56 -11.96 7.47 -5.94
C GLY A 56 -12.58 6.15 -6.26
N ARG A 57 -12.65 5.86 -7.55
CA ARG A 57 -13.17 4.59 -8.07
C ARG A 57 -12.19 3.94 -9.01
N TYR A 58 -12.12 2.62 -8.99
CA TYR A 58 -11.59 1.86 -10.12
C TYR A 58 -12.74 1.43 -11.01
N LEU A 59 -12.62 1.73 -12.30
CA LEU A 59 -13.47 1.20 -13.36
C LEU A 59 -12.64 0.18 -14.13
N ASP A 60 -12.92 -1.08 -13.84
CA ASP A 60 -12.14 -2.20 -14.31
C ASP A 60 -12.89 -2.97 -15.39
N LYS A 61 -12.14 -3.51 -16.35
CA LYS A 61 -12.63 -4.48 -17.34
C LYS A 61 -11.90 -5.79 -17.12
N TYR A 62 -12.63 -6.88 -17.23
CA TYR A 62 -12.14 -8.23 -17.00
C TYR A 62 -12.45 -9.14 -18.16
N GLU A 63 -11.56 -10.10 -18.37
CA GLU A 63 -11.78 -11.21 -19.29
C GLU A 63 -11.45 -12.53 -18.60
N ARG A 64 -12.27 -13.54 -18.83
CA ARG A 64 -12.00 -14.92 -18.41
C ARG A 64 -11.24 -15.62 -19.51
N ARG A 65 -9.97 -15.95 -19.24
CA ARG A 65 -9.08 -16.64 -20.19
C ARG A 65 -8.68 -17.98 -19.60
N ASN A 66 -8.94 -19.07 -20.32
CA ASN A 66 -8.70 -20.45 -19.85
C ASN A 66 -9.30 -20.71 -18.47
N GLY A 67 -10.57 -20.32 -18.28
CA GLY A 67 -11.28 -20.50 -17.03
C GLY A 67 -10.91 -19.51 -15.91
N THR A 68 -9.92 -18.63 -16.09
CA THR A 68 -9.42 -17.71 -15.05
C THR A 68 -9.72 -16.25 -15.40
N TRP A 69 -10.33 -15.51 -14.50
CA TRP A 69 -10.55 -14.06 -14.64
C TRP A 69 -9.24 -13.27 -14.50
N LYS A 70 -9.03 -12.30 -15.38
CA LYS A 70 -7.88 -11.39 -15.38
C LYS A 70 -8.36 -9.96 -15.61
N PHE A 71 -7.60 -8.99 -15.08
CA PHE A 71 -7.75 -7.59 -15.50
C PHE A 71 -7.38 -7.46 -16.97
N ALA A 72 -8.32 -6.98 -17.79
CA ALA A 72 -8.07 -6.54 -19.14
C ALA A 72 -7.71 -5.05 -19.17
N HIS A 73 -8.33 -4.25 -18.29
CA HIS A 73 -8.03 -2.83 -18.11
C HIS A 73 -8.39 -2.39 -16.69
N ARG A 74 -7.65 -1.42 -16.16
CA ARG A 74 -7.99 -0.73 -14.91
C ARG A 74 -7.85 0.78 -15.11
N LYS A 75 -8.91 1.51 -14.82
CA LYS A 75 -8.94 2.97 -14.85
C LYS A 75 -9.26 3.51 -13.48
N ILE A 76 -8.42 4.42 -12.96
CA ILE A 76 -8.76 5.18 -11.77
C ILE A 76 -9.59 6.41 -12.14
N VAL A 77 -10.60 6.70 -11.33
CA VAL A 77 -11.39 7.92 -11.33
C VAL A 77 -11.14 8.61 -9.99
N PHE A 78 -10.67 9.85 -10.06
CA PHE A 78 -10.37 10.65 -8.88
C PHE A 78 -11.61 11.48 -8.53
N ASP A 79 -12.37 11.03 -7.53
CA ASP A 79 -13.62 11.72 -7.15
C ASP A 79 -13.32 12.86 -6.15
N HIS A 80 -12.41 12.64 -5.20
CA HIS A 80 -11.97 13.63 -4.22
C HIS A 80 -10.60 13.27 -3.64
N GLY A 81 -9.94 14.22 -2.98
CA GLY A 81 -8.70 13.96 -2.27
C GLY A 81 -8.05 15.22 -1.74
N TYR A 82 -6.97 15.04 -1.01
CA TYR A 82 -6.16 16.14 -0.50
C TYR A 82 -4.68 15.75 -0.44
N LEU A 83 -3.85 16.77 -0.56
CA LEU A 83 -2.40 16.69 -0.41
C LEU A 83 -2.01 17.58 0.76
N LYS A 84 -1.24 17.06 1.71
CA LYS A 84 -0.72 17.85 2.84
C LYS A 84 0.74 17.51 3.14
N PRO A 85 1.53 18.44 3.71
CA PRO A 85 2.82 18.12 4.27
C PRO A 85 2.71 17.06 5.38
N VAL A 86 3.73 16.22 5.53
CA VAL A 86 3.82 15.32 6.69
C VAL A 86 4.16 16.13 7.94
N ASP A 87 3.40 15.92 9.02
CA ASP A 87 3.76 16.39 10.37
C ASP A 87 4.82 15.46 10.96
N GLU A 88 6.08 15.77 10.70
CA GLU A 88 7.22 14.95 11.11
C GLU A 88 7.41 14.89 12.62
N GLU A 89 7.14 16.00 13.32
CA GLU A 89 7.30 16.09 14.77
C GLU A 89 6.16 15.34 15.46
N GLY A 90 4.91 15.59 15.07
CA GLY A 90 3.76 14.88 15.60
C GLY A 90 3.86 13.37 15.35
N PHE A 91 4.35 12.95 14.18
CA PHE A 91 4.58 11.54 13.88
C PHE A 91 5.68 10.92 14.77
N ALA A 92 6.79 11.63 14.99
CA ALA A 92 7.86 11.17 15.86
C ALA A 92 7.39 10.99 17.32
N VAL A 93 6.56 11.92 17.81
CA VAL A 93 5.96 11.83 19.15
C VAL A 93 4.97 10.67 19.24
N ALA A 94 4.05 10.56 18.28
CA ALA A 94 3.01 9.52 18.29
C ALA A 94 3.60 8.10 18.15
N GLY A 95 4.71 7.95 17.42
CA GLY A 95 5.39 6.68 17.20
C GLY A 95 6.56 6.40 18.16
N ALA A 96 6.74 7.19 19.23
CA ALA A 96 7.94 7.14 20.06
C ALA A 96 8.22 5.76 20.68
N ASP A 97 7.15 5.03 21.03
CA ASP A 97 7.24 3.72 21.67
C ASP A 97 7.15 2.55 20.67
N ALA A 98 7.14 2.83 19.36
CA ALA A 98 7.01 1.84 18.31
C ALA A 98 8.22 1.83 17.36
N GLN A 99 8.67 0.63 16.98
CA GLN A 99 9.66 0.50 15.92
C GLN A 99 9.04 0.99 14.61
N HIS A 100 9.76 1.88 13.92
CA HIS A 100 9.34 2.41 12.63
C HIS A 100 9.58 1.37 11.53
N GLY A 101 8.64 1.25 10.59
CA GLY A 101 8.78 0.43 9.40
C GLY A 101 9.74 1.02 8.38
N CYS A 102 10.23 0.18 7.47
CA CYS A 102 11.19 0.52 6.43
C CYS A 102 10.90 -0.20 5.12
N ASP A 103 11.38 0.31 3.99
CA ASP A 103 11.31 -0.37 2.69
C ASP A 103 12.52 -1.25 2.38
N THR A 104 13.42 -1.39 3.34
CA THR A 104 14.61 -2.24 3.23
C THR A 104 14.38 -3.55 3.98
N ARG A 105 15.39 -4.44 3.94
CA ARG A 105 15.38 -5.67 4.74
C ARG A 105 15.51 -5.44 6.25
N ASP A 106 15.69 -4.19 6.67
CA ASP A 106 15.74 -3.79 8.08
C ASP A 106 14.34 -3.57 8.67
N ASP A 107 13.28 -3.68 7.86
CA ASP A 107 11.90 -3.65 8.36
C ASP A 107 11.65 -4.78 9.37
N PRO A 108 10.91 -4.52 10.47
CA PRO A 108 10.67 -5.52 11.51
C PRO A 108 10.06 -6.82 10.97
N SER A 109 9.26 -6.75 9.89
CA SER A 109 8.63 -7.93 9.29
C SER A 109 9.62 -9.00 8.82
N PHE A 110 10.85 -8.64 8.44
CA PHE A 110 11.86 -9.61 8.02
C PHE A 110 12.39 -10.48 9.17
N ALA A 111 12.26 -10.03 10.43
CA ALA A 111 12.60 -10.84 11.60
C ALA A 111 11.56 -11.95 11.88
N PHE A 112 10.34 -11.82 11.34
CA PHE A 112 9.26 -12.78 11.53
C PHE A 112 9.39 -13.90 10.50
N LYS A 113 10.06 -15.00 10.86
CA LYS A 113 10.42 -16.11 9.96
C LYS A 113 9.29 -16.62 9.07
N LEU A 114 8.07 -16.75 9.61
CA LEU A 114 6.91 -17.21 8.84
C LEU A 114 6.46 -16.19 7.80
N LEU A 115 6.46 -14.89 8.15
CA LEU A 115 6.11 -13.81 7.22
C LEU A 115 7.18 -13.65 6.14
N ALA A 116 8.45 -13.63 6.54
CA ALA A 116 9.59 -13.53 5.63
C ALA A 116 9.65 -14.71 4.65
N GLY A 117 9.15 -15.89 5.03
CA GLY A 117 9.09 -17.08 4.19
C GLY A 117 8.06 -17.02 3.05
N LEU A 118 7.09 -16.10 3.08
CA LEU A 118 6.03 -15.99 2.06
C LEU A 118 6.56 -15.60 0.67
N GLY A 119 7.75 -15.01 0.57
CA GLY A 119 8.38 -14.72 -0.73
C GLY A 119 8.93 -15.98 -1.44
N ASN A 120 9.11 -17.08 -0.71
CA ASN A 120 9.79 -18.29 -1.19
C ASN A 120 8.83 -19.43 -1.55
N ILE A 121 7.53 -19.28 -1.31
CA ILE A 121 6.50 -20.30 -1.58
C ILE A 121 6.13 -20.44 -3.07
N GLY A 122 6.75 -19.65 -3.96
CA GLY A 122 6.59 -19.75 -5.42
C GLY A 122 7.71 -20.49 -6.17
N ALA A 123 8.80 -20.89 -5.51
CA ALA A 123 9.90 -21.64 -6.13
C ALA A 123 9.72 -23.17 -6.02
N LYS A 124 8.49 -23.65 -6.18
CA LYS A 124 8.18 -25.09 -6.30
C LYS A 124 7.18 -25.32 -7.43
N ALA A 125 7.71 -25.51 -8.63
CA ALA A 125 7.52 -26.66 -9.54
C ALA A 125 8.31 -26.39 -10.82
#